data_AF-A0A1Y0I6G5-F1
#
_entry.id   AF-A0A1Y0I6G5-F1
#
_cell.length_a   1.000
_cell.length_b   1.000
_cell.length_c   1.000
_cell.angle_alpha   90.00
_cell.angle_beta   90.00
_cell.angle_gamma   90.00
#
_symmetry.space_group_name_H-M   'P 1'
#
loop_
_entity.id
_entity.type
_entity.pdbx_description
1 polymer ?
#
loop_
_entity_poly.entity_id
_entity_poly.type
_entity_poly.pdbx_seq_one_letter_code
_entity_poly.pdbx_strand_id
1 'polypeptide(L)'
;MVFGWTQIVMDIQPLIVLITGEGHLHGFSHTYIGATLLAVFVAIAGKYLSQLGLWLLKITPSITHIPWWVVLLSAFIGSYSHVLLDSMMHADVQPFFPLTPNNEFLNYVSISTLHKICLYSGLAGATFYYWLNWRTRSKG
;
A
#
# COMPACT_ATOMS: atom_id res chain seq x y z
N MET A 1 -5.89 -4.89 -6.73
CA MET A 1 -5.73 -5.79 -5.57
C MET A 1 -4.31 -5.79 -5.03
N VAL A 2 -3.27 -5.85 -5.87
CA VAL A 2 -1.85 -5.76 -5.42
C VAL A 2 -1.56 -4.65 -4.42
N PHE A 3 -1.99 -3.40 -4.68
CA PHE A 3 -1.81 -2.28 -3.73
C PHE A 3 -2.39 -2.58 -2.33
N GLY A 4 -3.56 -3.21 -2.26
CA GLY A 4 -4.20 -3.60 -1.00
C GLY A 4 -3.47 -4.76 -0.33
N TRP A 5 -2.95 -5.71 -1.11
CA TRP A 5 -2.08 -6.77 -0.61
C TRP A 5 -0.80 -6.19 0.01
N THR A 6 -0.25 -5.12 -0.57
CA THR A 6 0.89 -4.41 0.04
C THR A 6 0.58 -3.96 1.46
N GLN A 7 -0.58 -3.34 1.69
CA GLN A 7 -0.95 -2.82 3.03
C GLN A 7 -0.95 -3.94 4.06
N ILE A 8 -1.59 -5.08 3.71
CA ILE A 8 -1.63 -6.27 4.57
C ILE A 8 -0.21 -6.73 4.92
N VAL A 9 0.67 -6.86 3.92
CA VAL A 9 2.03 -7.36 4.15
C VAL A 9 2.87 -6.40 4.99
N MET A 10 2.75 -5.08 4.77
CA MET A 10 3.47 -4.07 5.55
C MET A 10 3.07 -4.12 7.03
N ASP A 11 1.78 -4.32 7.30
CA ASP A 11 1.18 -4.33 8.64
C ASP A 11 1.36 -5.64 9.42
N ILE A 12 1.89 -6.71 8.81
CA ILE A 12 2.15 -7.97 9.53
C ILE A 12 3.10 -7.74 10.70
N GLN A 13 4.17 -6.95 10.51
CA GLN A 13 5.13 -6.68 11.57
C GLN A 13 4.47 -5.97 12.77
N PRO A 14 3.84 -4.78 12.63
CA PRO A 14 3.21 -4.13 13.76
C PRO A 14 2.10 -4.98 14.37
N LEU A 15 1.34 -5.74 13.58
CA LEU A 15 0.34 -6.67 14.11
C LEU A 15 0.97 -7.74 15.02
N ILE A 16 2.07 -8.36 14.61
CA ILE A 16 2.78 -9.35 15.42
C ILE A 16 3.24 -8.70 16.73
N VAL A 17 3.85 -7.52 16.67
CA VAL A 17 4.36 -6.80 17.85
C VAL A 17 3.23 -6.42 18.80
N LEU A 18 2.05 -6.03 18.28
CA LEU A 18 0.87 -5.73 19.11
C LEU A 18 0.33 -6.99 19.83
N ILE A 19 0.42 -8.16 19.21
CA ILE A 19 -0.06 -9.42 19.79
C ILE A 19 0.94 -9.98 20.80
N THR A 20 2.24 -9.92 20.51
CA THR A 20 3.28 -10.52 21.35
C THR A 20 3.81 -9.57 22.41
N GLY A 21 3.71 -8.25 22.21
CA GLY A 21 4.39 -7.23 23.00
C GLY A 21 5.90 -7.17 22.76
N GLU A 22 6.42 -7.94 21.80
CA GLU A 22 7.86 -8.14 21.58
C GLU A 22 8.30 -7.56 20.23
N GLY A 23 9.32 -6.71 20.25
CA GLY A 23 9.96 -6.15 19.05
C GLY A 23 9.69 -4.66 18.81
N HIS A 24 10.09 -4.19 17.62
CA HIS A 24 9.85 -2.80 17.18
C HIS A 24 8.58 -2.74 16.35
N LEU A 25 7.61 -1.92 16.80
CA LEU A 25 6.29 -1.80 16.18
C LEU A 25 6.40 -1.45 14.69
N HIS A 26 7.06 -0.32 14.36
CA HIS A 26 7.38 0.05 12.97
C HIS A 26 8.87 -0.12 12.66
N GLY A 27 9.39 -1.35 12.74
CA GLY A 27 10.79 -1.66 12.42
C GLY A 27 11.05 -1.82 10.92
N PHE A 28 11.75 -2.89 10.53
CA PHE A 28 12.28 -3.07 9.17
C PHE A 28 11.24 -2.89 8.05
N SER A 29 10.00 -3.36 8.22
CA SER A 29 8.96 -3.22 7.19
C SER A 29 8.64 -1.77 6.84
N HIS A 30 8.87 -0.84 7.78
CA HIS A 30 8.59 0.60 7.63
C HIS A 30 9.84 1.44 7.30
N THR A 31 10.89 0.79 6.77
CA THR A 31 12.06 1.46 6.18
C THR A 31 11.92 1.49 4.65
N TYR A 32 12.50 2.47 3.94
CA TYR A 32 12.45 2.45 2.47
C TYR A 32 13.18 1.26 1.85
N ILE A 33 14.22 0.75 2.52
CA ILE A 33 14.91 -0.49 2.10
C ILE A 33 13.98 -1.69 2.27
N GLY A 34 13.35 -1.83 3.44
CA GLY A 34 12.37 -2.87 3.70
C GLY A 34 11.17 -2.79 2.76
N ALA A 35 10.64 -1.60 2.53
CA ALA A 35 9.54 -1.33 1.60
C ALA A 35 9.90 -1.71 0.14
N THR A 36 11.15 -1.54 -0.27
CA THR A 36 11.65 -1.97 -1.59
C THR A 36 11.64 -3.50 -1.69
N LEU A 37 12.20 -4.18 -0.69
CA LEU A 37 12.29 -5.64 -0.68
C LEU A 37 10.91 -6.30 -0.57
N LEU A 38 10.06 -5.76 0.30
CA LEU A 38 8.67 -6.18 0.44
C LEU A 38 7.85 -5.88 -0.82
N ALA A 39 8.10 -4.75 -1.52
CA ALA A 39 7.41 -4.48 -2.80
C ALA A 39 7.72 -5.54 -3.85
N VAL A 40 8.95 -6.02 -3.95
CA VAL A 40 9.31 -7.11 -4.87
C VAL A 40 8.60 -8.41 -4.49
N PHE A 41 8.60 -8.78 -3.21
CA PHE A 41 7.86 -9.94 -2.72
C PHE A 41 6.35 -9.84 -2.99
N VAL A 42 5.75 -8.69 -2.66
CA VAL A 42 4.35 -8.37 -2.88
C VAL A 42 3.99 -8.35 -4.35
N ALA A 43 4.89 -7.91 -5.24
CA ALA A 43 4.64 -7.95 -6.68
C ALA A 43 4.49 -9.39 -7.17
N ILE A 44 5.39 -10.29 -6.75
CA ILE A 44 5.36 -11.70 -7.15
C ILE A 44 4.11 -12.40 -6.58
N ALA A 45 3.91 -12.32 -5.26
CA ALA A 45 2.78 -12.97 -4.59
C ALA A 45 1.44 -12.33 -5.01
N GLY A 46 1.41 -11.01 -5.04
CA GLY A 46 0.23 -10.21 -5.33
C GLY A 46 -0.29 -10.36 -6.75
N LYS A 47 0.57 -10.70 -7.74
CA LYS A 47 0.11 -11.01 -9.11
C LYS A 47 -0.87 -12.17 -9.08
N TYR A 48 -0.44 -13.34 -8.58
CA TYR A 48 -1.27 -14.54 -8.58
C TYR A 48 -2.46 -14.43 -7.62
N LEU A 49 -2.26 -13.83 -6.44
CA LEU A 49 -3.36 -13.58 -5.49
C LEU A 49 -4.42 -12.64 -6.08
N SER A 50 -4.02 -11.60 -6.82
CA SER A 50 -4.97 -10.68 -7.47
C SER A 50 -5.74 -11.39 -8.58
N GLN A 51 -5.07 -12.23 -9.38
CA GLN A 51 -5.74 -12.98 -10.45
C GLN A 51 -6.77 -13.97 -9.90
N LEU A 52 -6.39 -14.71 -8.85
CA LEU A 52 -7.29 -15.62 -8.15
C LEU A 52 -8.45 -14.87 -7.48
N GLY A 53 -8.15 -13.77 -6.79
CA GLY A 53 -9.15 -12.96 -6.09
C GLY A 53 -10.18 -12.35 -7.03
N LEU A 54 -9.75 -11.78 -8.16
CA LEU A 54 -10.68 -11.22 -9.17
C LEU A 54 -11.63 -12.28 -9.73
N TRP A 55 -11.12 -13.50 -9.96
CA TRP A 55 -11.92 -14.63 -10.42
C TRP A 55 -12.89 -15.12 -9.35
N LEU A 56 -12.43 -15.33 -8.11
CA LEU A 56 -13.27 -15.77 -6.98
C LEU A 56 -14.39 -14.78 -6.67
N LEU A 57 -14.11 -13.48 -6.77
CA LEU A 57 -15.09 -12.40 -6.58
C LEU A 57 -16.02 -12.22 -7.80
N LYS A 58 -15.86 -13.03 -8.85
CA LYS A 58 -16.63 -12.96 -10.11
C LYS A 58 -16.60 -11.57 -10.76
N ILE A 59 -15.52 -10.81 -10.53
CA ILE A 59 -15.29 -9.52 -11.19
C ILE A 59 -14.87 -9.74 -12.64
N THR A 60 -14.17 -10.85 -12.91
CA THR A 60 -13.75 -11.27 -14.24
C THR A 60 -14.31 -12.65 -14.57
N PRO A 61 -14.64 -12.94 -15.84
CA PRO A 61 -15.22 -14.23 -16.24
C PRO A 61 -14.20 -15.39 -16.13
N SER A 62 -12.91 -15.08 -16.14
CA SER A 62 -11.80 -16.03 -16.01
C SER A 62 -10.60 -15.38 -15.32
N ILE A 63 -9.55 -16.16 -15.05
CA ILE A 63 -8.27 -15.68 -14.51
C ILE A 63 -7.66 -14.71 -15.52
N THR A 64 -7.64 -13.42 -15.19
CA THR A 64 -7.15 -12.37 -16.09
C THR A 64 -5.64 -12.21 -16.03
N HIS A 65 -5.01 -11.89 -17.17
CA HIS A 65 -3.60 -11.51 -17.17
C HIS A 65 -3.42 -10.07 -16.66
N ILE A 66 -2.60 -9.89 -15.62
CA ILE A 66 -2.21 -8.57 -15.12
C ILE A 66 -0.77 -8.29 -15.58
N PRO A 67 -0.52 -7.21 -16.35
CA PRO A 67 0.82 -6.91 -16.84
C PRO A 67 1.76 -6.56 -15.67
N TRP A 68 3.01 -7.01 -15.77
CA TRP A 68 4.00 -6.88 -14.70
C TRP A 68 4.28 -5.44 -14.29
N TRP A 69 4.26 -4.49 -15.23
CA TRP A 69 4.47 -3.07 -14.88
C TRP A 69 3.36 -2.54 -13.97
N VAL A 70 2.10 -2.96 -14.15
CA VAL A 70 0.99 -2.57 -13.25
C VAL A 70 1.18 -3.18 -11.86
N VAL A 71 1.62 -4.44 -11.81
CA VAL A 71 1.90 -5.15 -10.56
C VAL A 71 3.02 -4.45 -9.79
N LEU A 72 4.13 -4.17 -10.45
CA LEU A 72 5.28 -3.48 -9.85
C LEU A 72 4.89 -2.08 -9.39
N LEU A 73 4.27 -1.26 -10.25
CA LEU A 73 3.82 0.08 -9.86
C LEU A 73 2.86 0.02 -8.66
N SER A 74 1.90 -0.90 -8.66
CA SER A 74 0.95 -1.03 -7.54
C SER A 74 1.64 -1.41 -6.23
N ALA A 75 2.64 -2.31 -6.29
CA ALA A 75 3.38 -2.75 -5.12
C ALA A 75 4.27 -1.63 -4.57
N PHE A 76 5.04 -0.96 -5.42
CA PHE A 76 5.95 0.12 -5.04
C PHE A 76 5.20 1.37 -4.57
N ILE A 77 4.16 1.81 -5.29
CA ILE A 77 3.31 2.92 -4.82
C ILE A 77 2.70 2.55 -3.47
N GLY A 78 2.20 1.32 -3.31
CA GLY A 78 1.64 0.84 -2.06
C GLY A 78 2.59 0.87 -0.89
N SER A 79 3.82 0.35 -1.02
CA SER A 79 4.74 0.27 0.10
C SER A 79 5.37 1.62 0.43
N TYR A 80 5.70 2.43 -0.58
CA TYR A 80 6.32 3.73 -0.35
C TYR A 80 5.32 4.74 0.20
N SER A 81 4.07 4.74 -0.30
CA SER A 81 3.04 5.60 0.28
C SER A 81 2.74 5.20 1.72
N HIS A 82 2.74 3.91 2.03
CA HIS A 82 2.51 3.41 3.39
C HIS A 82 3.61 3.92 4.34
N VAL A 83 4.89 3.68 4.02
CA VAL A 83 6.01 4.20 4.82
C VAL A 83 5.96 5.72 4.97
N LEU A 84 5.67 6.45 3.90
CA LEU A 84 5.60 7.91 3.94
C LEU A 84 4.48 8.41 4.87
N LEU A 85 3.27 7.84 4.77
CA LEU A 85 2.14 8.25 5.58
C LEU A 85 2.36 7.90 7.06
N ASP A 86 2.88 6.71 7.34
CA ASP A 86 3.21 6.30 8.70
C ASP A 86 4.34 7.13 9.29
N SER A 87 5.32 7.52 8.49
CA SER A 87 6.39 8.43 8.95
C SER A 87 5.84 9.80 9.39
N MET A 88 4.72 10.26 8.83
CA MET A 88 4.10 11.51 9.29
C MET A 88 3.31 11.36 10.60
N MET A 89 2.84 10.14 10.90
CA MET A 89 1.90 9.84 11.98
C MET A 89 2.56 9.19 13.22
N HIS A 90 3.58 8.38 13.01
CA HIS A 90 4.18 7.52 14.04
C HIS A 90 5.62 7.92 14.34
N ALA A 91 5.90 8.19 15.62
CA ALA A 91 7.19 8.67 16.07
C ALA A 91 8.29 7.60 16.07
N ASP A 92 7.92 6.32 16.07
CA ASP A 92 8.84 5.18 16.12
C ASP A 92 9.27 4.67 14.73
N VAL A 93 8.68 5.18 13.65
CA VAL A 93 9.06 4.84 12.28
C VAL A 93 10.44 5.40 11.96
N GLN A 94 11.31 4.61 11.32
CA GLN A 94 12.68 5.02 10.95
C GLN A 94 12.89 4.87 9.43
N PRO A 95 12.37 5.80 8.61
CA PRO A 95 12.21 5.58 7.17
C PRO A 95 13.54 5.37 6.43
N PHE A 96 14.63 5.99 6.90
CA PHE A 96 15.95 5.96 6.28
C PHE A 96 16.96 5.06 7.00
N PHE A 97 16.52 4.19 7.91
CA PHE A 97 17.40 3.21 8.53
C PHE A 97 18.01 2.27 7.45
N PRO A 98 19.31 1.91 7.52
CA PRO A 98 20.28 2.12 8.60
C PRO A 98 21.11 3.41 8.50
N LEU A 99 20.83 4.29 7.52
CA LEU A 99 21.60 5.54 7.35
C LEU A 99 21.35 6.50 8.50
N THR A 100 20.10 6.63 8.92
CA THR A 100 19.70 7.42 10.08
C THR A 100 18.46 6.81 10.75
N PRO A 101 18.39 6.77 12.09
CA PRO A 101 17.18 6.38 12.81
C PRO A 101 16.15 7.52 12.89
N ASN A 102 16.49 8.73 12.43
CA ASN A 102 15.61 9.90 12.58
C ASN A 102 14.43 9.84 11.61
N ASN A 103 13.27 10.28 12.09
CA ASN A 103 12.09 10.51 11.29
C ASN A 103 11.88 12.01 11.05
N GLU A 104 12.35 12.49 9.90
CA GLU A 104 12.20 13.90 9.54
C GLU A 104 10.77 14.27 9.13
N PHE A 105 9.93 13.30 8.74
CA PHE A 105 8.57 13.55 8.26
C PHE A 105 7.55 13.74 9.39
N LEU A 106 7.93 13.41 10.62
CA LEU A 106 7.03 13.40 11.77
C LEU A 106 6.38 14.77 11.96
N ASN A 107 5.05 14.80 12.03
CA ASN A 107 4.24 16.02 12.21
C ASN A 107 4.36 17.07 11.08
N TYR A 108 4.81 16.71 9.87
CA TYR A 108 4.73 17.62 8.70
C TYR A 108 3.30 18.11 8.43
N VAL A 109 2.31 17.27 8.71
CA VAL A 109 0.89 17.62 8.74
C VAL A 109 0.26 17.03 9.98
N SER A 110 -0.85 17.62 10.45
CA SER A 110 -1.61 17.01 11.55
C SER A 110 -2.23 15.68 11.10
N ILE A 111 -2.39 14.73 12.03
CA ILE A 111 -3.05 13.44 11.78
C ILE A 111 -4.46 13.64 11.17
N SER A 112 -5.20 14.64 11.66
CA SER A 112 -6.52 14.98 11.10
C SER A 112 -6.43 15.42 9.64
N THR A 113 -5.43 16.23 9.30
CA THR A 113 -5.18 16.68 7.92
C THR A 113 -4.76 15.52 7.04
N LEU A 114 -3.90 14.64 7.52
CA LEU A 114 -3.47 13.42 6.82
C LEU A 114 -4.68 12.55 6.47
N HIS A 115 -5.55 12.26 7.44
CA HIS A 115 -6.78 11.50 7.22
C HIS A 115 -7.70 12.16 6.19
N LYS A 116 -7.86 13.49 6.23
CA LYS A 116 -8.65 14.23 5.24
C LYS A 116 -8.05 14.10 3.83
N ILE A 117 -6.73 14.22 3.68
CA ILE A 117 -6.05 14.04 2.40
C ILE A 117 -6.30 12.64 1.84
N CYS A 118 -6.16 11.59 2.67
CA CYS A 118 -6.44 10.22 2.27
C CYS A 118 -7.92 10.01 1.87
N LEU A 119 -8.85 10.58 2.63
CA LEU A 119 -10.28 10.49 2.32
C LEU A 119 -10.61 11.18 0.99
N TYR A 120 -10.14 12.41 0.81
CA TYR A 120 -10.42 13.19 -0.40
C TYR A 120 -9.74 12.60 -1.64
N SER A 121 -8.52 12.05 -1.51
CA SER A 121 -7.85 11.37 -2.62
C SER A 121 -8.57 10.07 -3.00
N GLY A 122 -9.04 9.30 -2.03
CA GLY A 122 -9.87 8.12 -2.25
C GLY A 122 -11.18 8.45 -2.97
N LEU A 123 -11.88 9.51 -2.54
CA LEU A 123 -13.10 9.99 -3.19
C LEU A 123 -12.82 10.44 -4.64
N ALA A 124 -11.78 11.25 -4.86
CA ALA A 124 -11.40 11.71 -6.20
C ALA A 124 -11.08 10.54 -7.13
N GLY A 125 -10.31 9.56 -6.65
CA GLY A 125 -9.97 8.35 -7.39
C GLY A 125 -11.20 7.51 -7.74
N ALA A 126 -12.13 7.33 -6.80
CA ALA A 126 -13.39 6.64 -7.05
C ALA A 126 -14.25 7.37 -8.10
N THR A 127 -14.42 8.69 -7.97
CA THR A 127 -15.16 9.50 -8.95
C THR A 127 -14.56 9.37 -10.34
N PHE A 128 -13.23 9.47 -10.46
CA PHE A 128 -12.54 9.33 -11.74
C PHE A 128 -12.71 7.93 -12.35
N TYR A 129 -12.59 6.88 -11.54
CA TYR A 129 -12.79 5.50 -11.98
C TYR A 129 -14.21 5.27 -12.53
N TYR A 130 -15.24 5.68 -11.78
CA TYR A 130 -16.63 5.49 -12.21
C TYR A 130 -16.97 6.34 -13.44
N TRP A 131 -16.41 7.55 -13.54
CA TRP A 131 -16.58 8.40 -14.73
C TRP A 131 -15.97 7.76 -15.98
N LEU A 132 -14.77 7.21 -15.90
CA LEU A 132 -14.13 6.49 -17.00
C LEU A 132 -14.93 5.24 -17.40
N ASN A 133 -15.35 4.44 -16.42
CA ASN A 133 -16.14 3.23 -16.66
C ASN A 133 -17.50 3.53 -17.31
N TRP A 134 -18.14 4.64 -16.95
CA TRP A 134 -19.36 5.10 -17.61
C TRP A 134 -19.11 5.50 -19.07
N ARG A 135 -18.02 6.25 -19.33
CA ARG A 135 -17.63 6.66 -20.69
C ARG A 135 -17.28 5.49 -21.60
N THR A 136 -16.63 4.45 -21.10
CA THR A 136 -16.28 3.26 -21.90
C THR A 136 -17.49 2.39 -22.20
N ARG A 137 -18.41 2.21 -21.24
CA ARG A 137 -19.69 1.49 -21.46
C ARG A 137 -20.62 2.21 -22.42
N SER A 138 -20.60 3.54 -22.47
CA SER A 138 -21.44 4.32 -23.40
C SER A 138 -20.96 4.24 -24.86
N LYS A 139 -19.77 3.68 -25.14
CA LYS A 139 -19.17 3.59 -26.48
C LYS A 139 -19.17 2.18 -27.07
N GLY A 140 -19.51 1.15 -26.30
CA GLY A 140 -19.62 -0.24 -26.74
C GLY A 140 -21.08 -0.68 -26.79
#